data_AF-A0A9D6SDS8-F1
#
_entry.id   AF-A0A9D6SDS8-F1
#
_cell.length_a   1.000
_cell.length_b   1.000
_cell.length_c   1.000
_cell.angle_alpha   90.00
_cell.angle_beta   90.00
_cell.angle_gamma   90.00
#
_symmetry.space_group_name_H-M   'P 1'
#
loop_
_entity.id
_entity.type
_entity.pdbx_description
1 polymer ?
#
loop_
_entity_poly.entity_id
_entity_poly.type
_entity_poly.pdbx_seq_one_letter_code
_entity_poly.pdbx_strand_id
1 'polypeptide(L)'
;RYTDDHPDVIKLKNDIAEIQKKIEQAKDQPEPATAASNTPPVKRETPQIQQLRAQIRQLDQTIQEKVRDQSRLRGQIGMYQSRLSLSPAVEQQFKELTRDYQTALNFYNELLAKESQSKMATNLERRQQGEQFRVMDPANLPQSPSFPNRPLFAAGGLGIGLAIGIGITLLLEMQDKTIRTEGDVKFFLQVPTLALIPISHINLNGKKGFWSRLRRKQPPTQARVVA
;
A
#
# COMPACT_ATOMS: atom_id res chain seq x y z
N ARG A 1 -48.69 -41.88 23.88
CA ARG A 1 -49.07 -42.18 25.28
C ARG A 1 -50.56 -42.42 25.26
N TYR A 2 -51.06 -43.52 25.83
CA TYR A 2 -52.50 -43.77 25.92
C TYR A 2 -53.07 -42.85 26.99
N THR A 3 -53.98 -41.96 26.60
CA THR A 3 -54.76 -41.08 27.48
C THR A 3 -55.98 -41.85 28.02
N ASP A 4 -56.56 -41.37 29.13
CA ASP A 4 -57.71 -42.01 29.80
C ASP A 4 -58.95 -42.21 28.92
N ASP A 5 -59.04 -41.46 27.80
CA ASP A 5 -60.13 -41.53 26.82
C ASP A 5 -59.89 -42.52 25.67
N HIS A 6 -58.77 -43.26 25.68
CA HIS A 6 -58.52 -44.25 24.64
C HIS A 6 -59.52 -45.42 24.76
N PRO A 7 -60.17 -45.86 23.66
CA PRO A 7 -61.24 -46.85 23.69
C PRO A 7 -60.86 -48.16 24.40
N ASP A 8 -59.59 -48.56 24.32
CA ASP A 8 -59.08 -49.76 24.98
C ASP A 8 -58.98 -49.62 26.52
N VAL A 9 -58.71 -48.41 27.04
CA VAL A 9 -58.66 -48.13 28.48
C VAL A 9 -60.07 -48.12 29.07
N ILE A 10 -61.05 -47.61 28.31
CA ILE A 10 -62.46 -47.60 28.69
C ILE A 10 -63.02 -49.03 28.75
N LYS A 11 -62.72 -49.86 27.75
CA LYS A 11 -63.08 -51.29 27.74
C LYS A 11 -62.51 -52.01 28.97
N LEU A 12 -61.22 -51.81 29.25
CA LEU A 12 -60.57 -52.41 30.41
C LEU A 12 -61.21 -51.97 31.74
N LYS A 13 -61.57 -50.69 31.88
CA LYS A 13 -62.28 -50.17 33.08
C LYS A 13 -63.65 -50.85 33.25
N ASN A 14 -64.39 -51.05 32.17
CA ASN A 14 -65.69 -51.73 32.20
C ASN A 14 -65.55 -53.22 32.57
N ASP A 15 -64.55 -53.90 32.01
CA ASP A 15 -64.28 -55.31 32.31
C ASP A 15 -63.88 -55.52 33.78
N ILE A 16 -63.07 -54.60 34.35
CA ILE A 16 -62.71 -54.61 35.77
C ILE A 16 -63.97 -54.44 36.65
N ALA A 17 -64.84 -53.50 36.30
CA ALA A 17 -66.08 -53.25 37.05
C ALA A 17 -67.02 -54.47 37.00
N GLU A 18 -67.13 -55.15 35.86
CA GLU A 18 -67.92 -56.37 35.72
C GLU A 18 -67.36 -57.52 36.58
N ILE A 19 -66.03 -57.69 36.60
CA ILE A 19 -65.36 -58.71 37.42
C ILE A 19 -65.54 -58.40 38.92
N GLN A 20 -65.43 -57.14 39.33
CA GLN A 20 -65.68 -56.72 40.71
C GLN A 20 -67.09 -57.06 41.16
N LYS A 21 -68.08 -56.79 40.30
CA LYS A 21 -69.49 -57.12 40.56
C LYS A 21 -69.71 -58.63 40.69
N LYS A 22 -69.03 -59.45 39.88
CA LYS A 22 -69.06 -60.92 40.00
C LYS A 22 -68.40 -61.41 41.30
N ILE A 23 -67.37 -60.74 41.79
CA ILE A 23 -66.72 -61.06 43.08
C ILE A 23 -67.64 -60.70 44.26
N GLU A 24 -68.33 -59.57 44.19
CA GLU A 24 -69.33 -59.16 45.20
C GLU A 24 -70.52 -60.12 45.21
N GLN A 25 -71.03 -60.51 44.04
CA GLN A 25 -72.10 -61.52 43.91
C GLN A 25 -71.69 -62.90 44.42
N ALA A 26 -70.41 -63.27 44.30
CA ALA A 26 -69.86 -64.50 44.87
C ALA A 26 -69.62 -64.42 46.39
N LYS A 27 -69.56 -63.19 46.95
CA LYS A 27 -69.45 -62.93 48.39
C LYS A 27 -70.80 -63.05 49.12
N ASP A 28 -71.91 -62.84 48.40
CA ASP A 28 -73.28 -62.88 48.91
C ASP A 28 -73.96 -64.27 48.81
N GLN A 29 -73.27 -65.31 48.33
CA GLN A 29 -73.70 -66.71 48.47
C GLN A 29 -73.08 -67.34 49.73
N PRO A 30 -73.89 -67.68 50.76
CA PRO A 30 -73.38 -68.35 51.95
C PRO A 30 -73.35 -69.86 51.73
N GLU A 31 -72.15 -70.45 51.73
CA GLU A 31 -71.98 -71.88 52.06
C GLU A 31 -70.77 -72.09 52.99
N PRO A 32 -70.83 -73.15 53.82
CA PRO A 32 -70.42 -73.11 55.21
C PRO A 32 -68.91 -73.22 55.42
N ALA A 33 -68.47 -72.64 56.54
CA ALA A 33 -67.14 -72.82 57.08
C ALA A 33 -66.91 -74.29 57.48
N THR A 34 -66.02 -74.97 56.78
CA THR A 34 -65.29 -76.13 57.33
C THR A 34 -63.79 -76.00 57.10
N ALA A 35 -63.11 -75.85 58.23
CA ALA A 35 -61.82 -76.42 58.59
C ALA A 35 -60.62 -76.23 57.65
N ALA A 36 -59.63 -75.52 58.22
CA ALA A 36 -58.23 -75.59 57.85
C ALA A 36 -57.77 -77.04 57.59
N SER A 37 -57.36 -77.30 56.36
CA SER A 37 -56.44 -78.39 56.01
C SER A 37 -55.37 -77.80 55.10
N ASN A 38 -54.16 -77.72 55.64
CA ASN A 38 -52.94 -77.34 54.93
C ASN A 38 -52.56 -78.45 53.95
N THR A 39 -53.20 -78.50 52.79
CA THR A 39 -52.70 -79.16 51.59
C THR A 39 -53.21 -78.37 50.40
N PRO A 40 -52.35 -77.85 49.49
CA PRO A 40 -52.86 -77.17 48.32
C PRO A 40 -53.70 -78.17 47.52
N PRO A 41 -54.99 -77.91 47.25
CA PRO A 41 -55.72 -78.71 46.30
C PRO A 41 -55.04 -78.43 44.97
N VAL A 42 -54.39 -79.43 44.39
CA VAL A 42 -54.13 -79.43 42.96
C VAL A 42 -55.50 -79.50 42.31
N LYS A 43 -56.18 -78.35 42.23
CA LYS A 43 -57.35 -78.12 41.40
C LYS A 43 -56.89 -78.58 40.02
N ARG A 44 -57.42 -79.71 39.55
CA ARG A 44 -57.16 -80.21 38.21
C ARG A 44 -57.64 -79.12 37.27
N GLU A 45 -56.71 -78.26 36.86
CA GLU A 45 -57.00 -77.13 36.00
C GLU A 45 -57.61 -77.70 34.73
N THR A 46 -58.83 -77.28 34.40
CA THR A 46 -59.47 -77.63 33.14
C THR A 46 -58.49 -77.31 32.00
N PRO A 47 -58.36 -78.17 30.98
CA PRO A 47 -57.36 -78.00 29.91
C PRO A 47 -57.42 -76.62 29.24
N GLN A 48 -58.60 -75.98 29.22
CA GLN A 48 -58.82 -74.60 28.75
C GLN A 48 -58.05 -73.55 29.58
N ILE A 49 -57.99 -73.70 30.92
CA ILE A 49 -57.25 -72.77 31.80
C ILE A 49 -55.74 -72.91 31.59
N GLN A 50 -55.26 -74.12 31.34
CA GLN A 50 -53.85 -74.37 31.05
C GLN A 50 -53.44 -73.74 29.70
N GLN A 51 -54.29 -73.86 28.67
CA GLN A 51 -54.09 -73.21 27.38
C GLN A 51 -54.06 -71.68 27.50
N LEU A 52 -55.02 -71.09 28.23
CA LEU A 52 -55.08 -69.64 28.44
C LEU A 52 -53.85 -69.13 29.19
N ARG A 53 -53.37 -69.85 30.22
CA ARG A 53 -52.12 -69.50 30.92
C ARG A 53 -50.90 -69.59 30.01
N ALA A 54 -50.84 -70.58 29.12
CA ALA A 54 -49.76 -70.64 28.13
C ALA A 54 -49.80 -69.43 27.19
N GLN A 55 -51.00 -69.02 26.77
CA GLN A 55 -51.21 -67.85 25.93
C GLN A 55 -50.81 -66.55 26.63
N ILE A 56 -51.17 -66.37 27.91
CA ILE A 56 -50.75 -65.23 28.73
C ILE A 56 -49.22 -65.18 28.84
N ARG A 57 -48.56 -66.31 29.15
CA ARG A 57 -47.09 -66.35 29.22
C ARG A 57 -46.43 -66.00 27.88
N GLN A 58 -47.00 -66.45 26.77
CA GLN A 58 -46.52 -66.10 25.44
C GLN A 58 -46.69 -64.59 25.15
N LEU A 59 -47.85 -64.01 25.51
CA LEU A 59 -48.07 -62.58 25.39
C LEU A 59 -47.11 -61.78 26.28
N ASP A 60 -46.89 -62.20 27.53
CA ASP A 60 -45.95 -61.55 28.46
C ASP A 60 -44.53 -61.55 27.90
N GLN A 61 -44.06 -62.67 27.34
CA GLN A 61 -42.77 -62.75 26.64
C GLN A 61 -42.72 -61.77 25.46
N THR A 62 -43.78 -61.73 24.65
CA THR A 62 -43.86 -60.83 23.50
C THR A 62 -43.83 -59.35 23.94
N ILE A 63 -44.54 -59.00 25.02
CA ILE A 63 -44.55 -57.65 25.58
C ILE A 63 -43.13 -57.28 26.05
N GLN A 64 -42.45 -58.17 26.77
CA GLN A 64 -41.08 -57.93 27.23
C GLN A 64 -40.11 -57.73 26.05
N GLU A 65 -40.22 -58.53 25.00
CA GLU A 65 -39.45 -58.34 23.77
C GLU A 65 -39.72 -56.99 23.13
N LYS A 66 -40.99 -56.60 22.98
CA LYS A 66 -41.36 -55.29 22.41
C LYS A 66 -40.90 -54.12 23.26
N VAL A 67 -40.90 -54.23 24.58
CA VAL A 67 -40.36 -53.21 25.48
C VAL A 67 -38.84 -53.09 25.30
N ARG A 68 -38.13 -54.21 25.20
CA ARG A 68 -36.68 -54.22 24.89
C ARG A 68 -36.41 -53.58 23.53
N ASP A 69 -37.16 -53.94 22.50
CA ASP A 69 -37.04 -53.34 21.18
C ASP A 69 -37.32 -51.83 21.20
N GLN A 70 -38.36 -51.39 21.91
CA GLN A 70 -38.67 -49.98 22.06
C GLN A 70 -37.53 -49.21 22.74
N SER A 71 -36.93 -49.80 23.78
CA SER A 71 -35.76 -49.20 24.45
C SER A 71 -34.56 -49.09 23.51
N ARG A 72 -34.29 -50.14 22.72
CA ARG A 72 -33.21 -50.19 21.74
C ARG A 72 -33.40 -49.15 20.64
N LEU A 73 -34.61 -49.07 20.07
CA LEU A 73 -34.96 -48.09 19.04
C LEU A 73 -34.89 -46.66 19.57
N ARG A 74 -35.34 -46.39 20.80
CA ARG A 74 -35.17 -45.07 21.43
C ARG A 74 -33.70 -44.70 21.58
N GLY A 75 -32.84 -45.64 21.99
CA GLY A 75 -31.40 -45.43 22.04
C GLY A 75 -30.81 -45.09 20.67
N GLN A 76 -31.20 -45.83 19.62
CA GLN A 76 -30.78 -45.56 18.25
C GLN A 76 -31.24 -44.17 17.76
N ILE A 77 -32.50 -43.80 17.99
CA ILE A 77 -33.04 -42.48 17.66
C ILE A 77 -32.24 -41.37 18.35
N GLY A 78 -31.92 -41.54 19.63
CA GLY A 78 -31.10 -40.58 20.37
C GLY A 78 -29.71 -40.39 19.75
N MET A 79 -29.06 -41.48 19.33
CA MET A 79 -27.77 -41.39 18.63
C MET A 79 -27.89 -40.67 17.28
N TYR A 80 -28.92 -40.96 16.50
CA TYR A 80 -29.13 -40.30 15.20
C TYR A 80 -29.48 -38.82 15.36
N GLN A 81 -30.31 -38.47 16.34
CA GLN A 81 -30.61 -37.07 16.66
C GLN A 81 -29.36 -36.31 17.10
N SER A 82 -28.51 -36.91 17.92
CA SER A 82 -27.23 -36.32 18.30
C SER A 82 -26.33 -36.09 17.08
N ARG A 83 -26.18 -37.08 16.19
CA ARG A 83 -25.42 -36.91 14.94
C ARG A 83 -26.00 -35.84 14.03
N LEU A 84 -27.33 -35.79 13.90
CA LEU A 84 -28.00 -34.78 13.07
C LEU A 84 -27.81 -33.38 13.65
N SER A 85 -27.83 -33.23 14.97
CA SER A 85 -27.57 -31.95 15.64
C SER A 85 -26.13 -31.46 15.46
N LEU A 86 -25.17 -32.36 15.21
CA LEU A 86 -23.78 -32.02 14.88
C LEU A 86 -23.60 -31.64 13.41
N SER A 87 -24.51 -32.04 12.52
CA SER A 87 -24.40 -31.80 11.07
C SER A 87 -24.27 -30.31 10.70
N PRO A 88 -25.05 -29.37 11.26
CA PRO A 88 -24.91 -27.96 10.94
C PRO A 88 -23.54 -27.39 11.34
N ALA A 89 -22.98 -27.84 12.47
CA ALA A 89 -21.67 -27.39 12.92
C ALA A 89 -20.56 -27.86 11.97
N VAL A 90 -20.63 -29.12 11.51
CA VAL A 90 -19.69 -29.67 10.52
C VAL A 90 -19.81 -28.96 9.18
N GLU A 91 -21.04 -28.69 8.72
CA GLU A 91 -21.28 -27.95 7.47
C GLU A 91 -20.73 -26.52 7.55
N GLN A 92 -20.92 -25.84 8.69
CA GLN A 92 -20.38 -24.51 8.90
C GLN A 92 -18.85 -24.49 8.92
N GLN A 93 -18.21 -25.46 9.59
CA GLN A 93 -16.75 -25.61 9.58
C GLN A 93 -16.22 -25.88 8.16
N PHE A 94 -16.89 -26.74 7.41
CA PHE A 94 -16.50 -27.04 6.03
C PHE A 94 -16.62 -25.80 5.14
N LYS A 95 -17.70 -25.01 5.31
CA LYS A 95 -17.91 -23.76 4.59
C LYS A 95 -16.86 -22.71 4.93
N GLU A 96 -16.50 -22.57 6.19
CA GLU A 96 -15.43 -21.70 6.65
C GLU A 96 -14.09 -22.10 6.04
N LEU A 97 -13.73 -23.39 6.15
CA LEU A 97 -12.49 -23.92 5.57
C LEU A 97 -12.41 -23.70 4.05
N THR A 98 -13.53 -23.92 3.34
CA THR A 98 -13.62 -23.71 1.89
C THR A 98 -13.43 -22.23 1.54
N ARG A 99 -14.06 -21.33 2.29
CA ARG A 99 -13.93 -19.88 2.09
C ARG A 99 -12.50 -19.42 2.35
N ASP A 100 -11.88 -19.91 3.41
CA ASP A 100 -10.52 -19.56 3.79
C ASP A 100 -9.51 -20.08 2.77
N TYR A 101 -9.68 -21.31 2.29
CA TYR A 101 -8.91 -21.87 1.18
C TYR A 101 -9.03 -21.01 -0.09
N GLN A 102 -10.25 -20.64 -0.48
CA GLN A 102 -10.46 -19.80 -1.67
C GLN A 102 -9.83 -18.42 -1.51
N THR A 103 -9.90 -17.84 -0.31
CA THR A 103 -9.29 -16.55 0.02
C THR A 103 -7.76 -16.63 -0.07
N ALA A 104 -7.16 -17.67 0.50
CA ALA A 104 -5.73 -17.91 0.43
C ALA A 104 -5.24 -18.12 -1.02
N LEU A 105 -6.01 -18.88 -1.82
CA LEU A 105 -5.71 -19.10 -3.23
C LEU A 105 -5.79 -17.80 -4.04
N ASN A 106 -6.82 -16.98 -3.81
CA ASN A 106 -6.96 -15.67 -4.47
C ASN A 106 -5.80 -14.74 -4.09
N PHE A 107 -5.44 -14.68 -2.80
CA PHE A 107 -4.32 -13.87 -2.32
C PHE A 107 -2.99 -14.32 -2.92
N TYR A 108 -2.75 -15.63 -3.00
CA TYR A 108 -1.57 -16.19 -3.66
C TYR A 108 -1.50 -15.78 -5.13
N ASN A 109 -2.60 -15.91 -5.87
CA ASN A 109 -2.66 -15.52 -7.28
C ASN A 109 -2.44 -14.01 -7.48
N GLU A 110 -3.01 -13.17 -6.60
CA GLU A 110 -2.79 -11.73 -6.62
C GLU A 110 -1.31 -11.39 -6.36
N LEU A 111 -0.69 -12.05 -5.39
CA LEU A 111 0.73 -11.85 -5.07
C LEU A 111 1.62 -12.27 -6.24
N LEU A 112 1.33 -13.40 -6.88
CA LEU A 112 2.04 -13.86 -8.08
C LEU A 112 1.89 -12.87 -9.24
N ALA A 113 0.69 -12.32 -9.45
CA ALA A 113 0.46 -11.29 -10.47
C ALA A 113 1.23 -10.01 -10.17
N LYS A 114 1.22 -9.54 -8.92
CA LYS A 114 2.00 -8.36 -8.47
C LYS A 114 3.50 -8.58 -8.60
N GLU A 115 4.01 -9.77 -8.29
CA GLU A 115 5.41 -10.12 -8.48
C GLU A 115 5.79 -10.04 -9.97
N SER A 116 4.98 -10.64 -10.84
CA SER A 116 5.17 -10.59 -12.29
C SER A 116 5.17 -9.15 -12.81
N GLN A 117 4.19 -8.34 -12.40
CA GLN A 117 4.09 -6.93 -12.77
C GLN A 117 5.29 -6.13 -12.26
N SER A 118 5.73 -6.36 -11.02
CA SER A 118 6.90 -5.69 -10.44
C SER A 118 8.19 -6.06 -11.17
N LYS A 119 8.36 -7.33 -11.55
CA LYS A 119 9.46 -7.78 -12.39
C LYS A 119 9.41 -7.14 -13.77
N MET A 120 8.24 -7.06 -14.40
CA MET A 120 8.07 -6.37 -15.68
C MET A 120 8.41 -4.89 -15.57
N ALA A 121 7.89 -4.20 -14.55
CA ALA A 121 8.19 -2.80 -14.28
C ALA A 121 9.68 -2.58 -14.01
N THR A 122 10.32 -3.42 -13.20
CA THR A 122 11.76 -3.35 -12.92
C THR A 122 12.58 -3.62 -14.18
N ASN A 123 12.18 -4.57 -15.03
CA ASN A 123 12.86 -4.83 -16.29
C ASN A 123 12.65 -3.68 -17.28
N LEU A 124 11.47 -3.09 -17.33
CA LEU A 124 11.15 -1.94 -18.16
C LEU A 124 11.95 -0.74 -17.68
N GLU A 125 11.99 -0.49 -16.38
CA GLU A 125 12.82 0.52 -15.74
C GLU A 125 14.29 0.26 -16.01
N ARG A 126 14.84 -0.95 -15.83
CA ARG A 126 16.24 -1.24 -16.21
C ARG A 126 16.52 -1.02 -17.70
N ARG A 127 15.53 -1.26 -18.58
CA ARG A 127 15.62 -0.97 -20.01
C ARG A 127 15.42 0.52 -20.35
N GLN A 128 14.69 1.26 -19.52
CA GLN A 128 14.35 2.69 -19.68
C GLN A 128 15.12 3.62 -18.72
N GLN A 129 15.99 3.09 -17.86
CA GLN A 129 17.00 3.79 -17.04
C GLN A 129 18.29 4.02 -17.83
N GLY A 130 18.22 3.95 -19.14
CA GLY A 130 18.76 5.03 -19.93
C GLY A 130 17.56 5.72 -20.54
N GLU A 131 17.18 6.89 -20.03
CA GLU A 131 16.79 7.93 -20.96
C GLU A 131 17.83 7.85 -22.07
N GLN A 132 17.41 7.43 -23.25
CA GLN A 132 18.30 7.35 -24.38
C GLN A 132 18.57 8.81 -24.74
N PHE A 133 19.46 9.46 -23.98
CA PHE A 133 19.95 10.81 -24.21
C PHE A 133 20.72 10.74 -25.51
N ARG A 134 19.98 10.78 -26.62
CA ARG A 134 20.54 11.08 -27.90
C ARG A 134 20.84 12.55 -27.84
N VAL A 135 22.11 12.87 -27.64
CA VAL A 135 22.61 14.24 -27.74
C VAL A 135 22.30 14.72 -29.15
N MET A 136 21.19 15.45 -29.31
CA MET A 136 20.78 16.02 -30.60
C MET A 136 21.65 17.22 -30.97
N ASP A 137 22.10 17.97 -29.95
CA ASP A 137 23.03 19.09 -30.09
C ASP A 137 24.08 19.04 -28.96
N PRO A 138 25.33 18.68 -29.26
CA PRO A 138 26.39 18.68 -28.26
C PRO A 138 26.70 20.11 -27.81
N ALA A 139 27.16 20.25 -26.56
CA ALA A 139 27.54 21.56 -26.02
C ALA A 139 28.65 22.19 -26.87
N ASN A 140 28.33 23.27 -27.58
CA ASN A 140 29.29 24.01 -28.38
C ASN A 140 30.17 24.89 -27.49
N LEU A 141 31.49 24.85 -27.71
CA LEU A 141 32.40 25.78 -27.06
C LEU A 141 32.15 27.21 -27.58
N PRO A 142 32.24 28.24 -26.71
CA PRO A 142 32.04 29.62 -27.13
C PRO A 142 33.12 30.03 -28.15
N GLN A 143 32.69 30.36 -29.37
CA GLN A 143 33.54 30.82 -30.47
C GLN A 143 34.19 32.19 -30.21
N SER A 144 33.64 32.97 -29.27
CA SER A 144 34.16 34.28 -28.89
C SER A 144 33.98 34.54 -27.39
N PRO A 145 34.89 35.30 -26.76
CA PRO A 145 34.78 35.63 -25.35
C PRO A 145 33.58 36.55 -25.11
N SER A 146 32.72 36.19 -24.16
CA SER A 146 31.54 36.99 -23.77
C SER A 146 31.90 38.31 -23.06
N PHE A 147 33.08 38.37 -22.45
CA PHE A 147 33.60 39.55 -21.77
C PHE A 147 35.13 39.48 -21.65
N PRO A 148 35.88 40.60 -21.73
CA PRO A 148 35.47 41.97 -22.06
C PRO A 148 35.51 42.28 -23.57
N ASN A 149 34.60 43.14 -24.04
CA ASN A 149 34.56 43.65 -25.41
C ASN A 149 35.76 44.57 -25.68
N ARG A 150 36.89 43.97 -26.08
CA ARG A 150 38.17 44.64 -26.37
C ARG A 150 38.03 45.95 -27.18
N PRO A 151 37.26 46.02 -28.28
CA PRO A 151 37.18 47.27 -29.06
C PRO A 151 36.46 48.40 -28.30
N LEU A 152 35.43 48.07 -27.50
CA LEU A 152 34.68 49.06 -26.74
C LEU A 152 35.53 49.68 -25.62
N PHE A 153 36.29 48.85 -24.89
CA PHE A 153 37.22 49.32 -23.87
C PHE A 153 38.39 50.10 -24.47
N ALA A 154 38.90 49.69 -25.64
CA ALA A 154 39.95 50.43 -26.34
C ALA A 154 39.47 51.82 -26.80
N ALA A 155 38.27 51.90 -27.38
CA ALA A 155 37.66 53.16 -27.80
C ALA A 155 37.35 54.07 -26.60
N GLY A 156 36.81 53.50 -25.52
CA GLY A 156 36.54 54.23 -24.27
C GLY A 156 37.81 54.79 -23.63
N GLY A 157 38.88 53.98 -23.56
CA GLY A 157 40.18 54.40 -23.04
C GLY A 157 40.82 55.52 -23.86
N LEU A 158 40.77 55.44 -25.19
CA LEU A 158 41.24 56.50 -26.09
C LEU A 158 40.44 57.80 -25.89
N GLY A 159 39.11 57.70 -25.81
CA GLY A 159 38.25 58.87 -25.61
C GLY A 159 38.50 59.58 -24.29
N ILE A 160 38.57 58.82 -23.18
CA ILE A 160 38.85 59.37 -21.86
C ILE A 160 40.27 59.95 -21.80
N GLY A 161 41.26 59.26 -22.38
CA GLY A 161 42.65 59.76 -22.42
C GLY A 161 42.79 61.09 -23.15
N LEU A 162 42.12 61.25 -24.30
CA LEU A 162 42.08 62.52 -25.03
C LEU A 162 41.38 63.62 -24.24
N ALA A 163 40.23 63.32 -23.63
CA ALA A 163 39.50 64.29 -22.82
C ALA A 163 40.34 64.78 -21.63
N ILE A 164 41.04 63.88 -20.94
CA ILE A 164 41.95 64.23 -19.85
C ILE A 164 43.14 65.04 -20.36
N GLY A 165 43.75 64.66 -21.48
CA GLY A 165 44.88 65.41 -22.06
C GLY A 165 44.52 66.85 -22.43
N ILE A 166 43.37 67.04 -23.07
CA ILE A 166 42.84 68.37 -23.39
C ILE A 166 42.51 69.14 -22.11
N GLY A 167 41.87 68.48 -21.14
CA GLY A 167 41.53 69.07 -19.84
C GLY A 167 42.76 69.56 -19.08
N ILE A 168 43.82 68.76 -19.02
CA ILE A 168 45.09 69.15 -18.39
C ILE A 168 45.73 70.33 -19.13
N THR A 169 45.73 70.31 -20.46
CA THR A 169 46.29 71.39 -21.28
C THR A 169 45.57 72.71 -21.02
N LEU A 170 44.23 72.69 -20.98
CA LEU A 170 43.42 73.87 -20.66
C LEU A 170 43.63 74.36 -19.22
N LEU A 171 43.76 73.44 -18.26
CA LEU A 171 44.00 73.80 -16.86
C LEU A 171 45.38 74.46 -16.70
N LEU A 172 46.41 73.93 -17.38
CA LEU A 172 47.73 74.53 -17.43
C LEU A 172 47.71 75.92 -18.11
N GLU A 173 46.96 76.07 -19.21
CA GLU A 173 46.81 77.37 -19.88
C GLU A 173 46.10 78.39 -18.99
N MET A 174 45.05 78.00 -18.27
CA MET A 174 44.36 78.89 -17.32
C MET A 174 45.23 79.32 -16.14
N GLN A 175 46.23 78.51 -15.75
CA GLN A 175 47.20 78.88 -14.72
C GLN A 175 48.41 79.65 -15.28
N ASP A 176 48.65 79.63 -16.59
CA ASP A 176 49.72 80.40 -17.22
C ASP A 176 49.34 81.89 -17.23
N LYS A 177 50.11 82.69 -16.48
CA LYS A 177 49.95 84.16 -16.41
C LYS A 177 50.87 84.90 -17.39
N THR A 178 51.43 84.20 -18.38
CA THR A 178 52.30 84.81 -19.38
C THR A 178 51.49 85.63 -20.37
N ILE A 179 51.79 86.93 -20.45
CA ILE A 179 51.25 87.83 -21.49
C ILE A 179 51.87 87.45 -22.83
N ARG A 180 51.10 86.84 -23.73
CA ARG A 180 51.60 86.42 -25.06
C ARG A 180 50.91 87.14 -26.21
N THR A 181 49.69 87.64 -25.99
CA THR A 181 48.85 88.19 -27.07
C THR A 181 48.59 89.68 -26.86
N GLU A 182 48.38 90.43 -27.94
CA GLU A 182 48.09 91.87 -27.94
C GLU A 182 46.92 92.24 -27.00
N GLY A 183 45.91 91.35 -26.93
CA GLY A 183 44.78 91.47 -26.02
C GLY A 183 45.15 91.43 -24.54
N ASP A 184 46.15 90.62 -24.15
CA ASP A 184 46.60 90.50 -22.77
C ASP A 184 47.27 91.81 -22.31
N VAL A 185 48.09 92.44 -23.17
CA VAL A 185 48.75 93.72 -22.88
C VAL A 185 47.71 94.83 -22.69
N LYS A 186 46.70 94.88 -23.56
CA LYS A 186 45.62 95.89 -23.47
C LYS A 186 44.75 95.68 -22.23
N PHE A 187 44.46 94.43 -21.85
CA PHE A 187 43.64 94.12 -20.69
C PHE A 187 44.34 94.43 -19.36
N PHE A 188 45.63 94.09 -19.24
CA PHE A 188 46.38 94.29 -17.99
C PHE A 188 46.93 95.71 -17.82
N LEU A 189 47.41 96.38 -18.88
CA LEU A 189 48.04 97.70 -18.77
C LEU A 189 47.14 98.87 -19.20
N GLN A 190 45.98 98.62 -19.83
CA GLN A 190 45.03 99.65 -20.31
C GLN A 190 45.63 100.75 -21.22
N VAL A 191 46.82 100.52 -21.79
CA VAL A 191 47.47 101.43 -22.78
C VAL A 191 47.38 100.83 -24.19
N PRO A 192 47.16 101.65 -25.23
CA PRO A 192 47.21 101.19 -26.62
C PRO A 192 48.62 100.72 -27.01
N THR A 193 48.72 99.54 -27.61
CA THR A 193 49.98 98.97 -28.12
C THR A 193 50.42 99.68 -29.40
N LEU A 194 51.59 100.31 -29.40
CA LEU A 194 52.07 101.20 -30.48
C LEU A 194 52.92 100.50 -31.56
N ALA A 195 53.57 99.36 -31.26
CA ALA A 195 54.36 98.60 -32.23
C ALA A 195 54.56 97.14 -31.77
N LEU A 196 54.58 96.20 -32.72
CA LEU A 196 54.86 94.78 -32.49
C LEU A 196 56.26 94.45 -33.04
N ILE A 197 57.14 93.88 -32.21
CA ILE A 197 58.46 93.42 -32.65
C ILE A 197 58.41 91.90 -32.86
N PRO A 198 58.50 91.40 -34.11
CA PRO A 198 58.49 89.97 -34.36
C PRO A 198 59.82 89.33 -33.93
N ILE A 199 59.78 88.45 -32.94
CA ILE A 199 60.91 87.58 -32.61
C ILE A 199 60.87 86.33 -33.51
N SER A 200 61.71 86.28 -34.54
CA SER A 200 61.91 85.06 -35.34
C SER A 200 62.72 84.03 -34.55
N HIS A 201 62.08 82.94 -34.15
CA HIS A 201 62.69 81.87 -33.35
C HIS A 201 63.67 81.03 -34.21
N ILE A 202 64.94 80.98 -33.81
CA ILE A 202 65.98 80.10 -34.38
C ILE A 202 65.76 78.68 -33.85
N ASN A 203 65.47 77.74 -34.75
CA ASN A 203 65.13 76.35 -34.42
C ASN A 203 66.40 75.47 -34.35
N LEU A 204 66.92 75.22 -33.14
CA LEU A 204 67.95 74.21 -32.90
C LEU A 204 67.27 72.91 -32.46
N ASN A 205 66.84 72.14 -33.46
CA ASN A 205 66.15 70.87 -33.30
C ASN A 205 67.14 69.77 -32.86
N GLY A 206 66.96 69.23 -31.65
CA GLY A 206 67.86 68.21 -31.10
C GLY A 206 67.24 67.40 -29.96
N LYS A 207 66.22 66.58 -30.25
CA LYS A 207 65.77 65.52 -29.33
C LYS A 207 65.61 64.19 -30.06
N LYS A 208 66.55 63.26 -29.82
CA LYS A 208 66.48 61.87 -30.27
C LYS A 208 65.61 61.06 -29.30
N GLY A 209 64.64 60.33 -29.87
CA GLY A 209 63.60 59.61 -29.16
C GLY A 209 64.07 58.37 -28.38
N PHE A 210 63.41 58.18 -27.25
CA PHE A 210 63.56 57.14 -26.22
C PHE A 210 63.30 55.68 -26.68
N TRP A 211 62.74 55.49 -27.88
CA TRP A 211 62.11 54.23 -28.28
C TRP A 211 63.00 53.25 -29.08
N SER A 212 64.28 53.53 -29.28
CA SER A 212 65.17 52.66 -30.06
C SER A 212 65.71 51.43 -29.32
N ARG A 213 65.41 51.26 -28.03
CA ARG A 213 66.06 50.25 -27.17
C ARG A 213 65.31 48.92 -26.95
N LEU A 214 64.12 48.71 -27.55
CA LEU A 214 63.30 47.52 -27.23
C LEU A 214 63.04 46.50 -28.37
N ARG A 215 63.85 46.47 -29.43
CA ARG A 215 63.83 45.36 -30.41
C ARG A 215 65.11 44.53 -30.35
N ARG A 216 65.10 43.41 -29.60
CA ARG A 216 65.78 42.15 -29.98
C ARG A 216 65.64 41.05 -28.90
N LYS A 217 64.89 39.98 -29.21
CA LYS A 217 65.38 38.60 -29.51
C LYS A 217 64.21 37.59 -29.41
N GLN A 218 63.86 36.97 -30.54
CA GLN A 218 63.21 35.66 -30.60
C GLN A 218 64.31 34.60 -30.84
N PRO A 219 64.26 33.40 -30.23
CA PRO A 219 65.09 32.28 -30.64
C PRO A 219 64.42 31.41 -31.74
N PRO A 220 65.21 30.71 -32.57
CA PRO A 220 64.77 30.07 -33.80
C PRO A 220 64.14 28.68 -33.63
N THR A 221 63.29 28.36 -34.59
CA THR A 221 62.67 27.07 -34.90
C THR A 221 63.68 26.09 -35.52
N GLN A 222 63.46 24.79 -35.26
CA GLN A 222 63.73 23.59 -36.07
C GLN A 222 64.66 22.54 -35.44
N ALA A 223 64.14 21.31 -35.29
CA ALA A 223 64.71 20.11 -35.90
C ALA A 223 63.76 18.90 -35.75
N ARG A 224 63.32 18.36 -36.90
CA ARG A 224 62.81 16.99 -37.09
C ARG A 224 64.00 16.02 -37.04
N VAL A 225 63.86 14.86 -36.39
CA VAL A 225 64.48 13.60 -36.84
C VAL A 225 63.54 12.43 -36.50
N VAL A 226 63.39 11.54 -37.47
CA VAL A 226 62.68 10.26 -37.49
C VAL A 226 63.66 9.15 -37.10
N ALA A 227 63.25 8.27 -36.18
CA ALA A 227 63.48 6.82 -36.12
C ALA A 227 63.03 6.32 -34.74
#